data_AF-A0A5C2S0J2-F1
#
_entry.id   AF-A0A5C2S0J2-F1
#
_cell.length_a   1.000
_cell.length_b   1.000
_cell.length_c   1.000
_cell.angle_alpha   90.00
_cell.angle_beta   90.00
_cell.angle_gamma   90.00
#
_symmetry.space_group_name_H-M   'P 1'
#
loop_
_entity.id
_entity.type
_entity.pdbx_description
1 polymer ?
#
loop_
_entity_poly.entity_id
_entity_poly.type
_entity_poly.pdbx_seq_one_letter_code
_entity_poly.pdbx_strand_id
1 'polypeptide(L)' 'MATAFRQTYRYLQRQAHEQPVIFYSVIIGLIGPTMLVTVPPIRKSLGYKTPEPIPTSYPVPNRPRRPVQGYEDE' A
#
# COMPACT_ATOMS: atom_id res chain seq x y z
N MET A 1 -25.86 6.35 -25.25
CA MET A 1 -24.99 6.21 -24.06
C MET A 1 -25.61 6.71 -22.76
N ALA A 2 -26.21 7.91 -22.71
CA ALA A 2 -26.79 8.47 -21.46
C ALA A 2 -27.83 7.58 -20.76
N THR A 3 -28.61 6.80 -21.51
CA THR A 3 -29.65 5.91 -20.97
C THR A 3 -29.07 4.78 -20.12
N ALA A 4 -27.91 4.24 -20.48
CA ALA A 4 -27.25 3.14 -19.75
C ALA A 4 -26.78 3.60 -18.38
N PHE A 5 -26.12 4.77 -18.29
CA PHE A 5 -25.69 5.35 -17.00
C PHE A 5 -26.87 5.62 -16.07
N ARG A 6 -27.99 6.11 -16.61
CA ARG A 6 -29.20 6.38 -15.82
C ARG A 6 -29.84 5.10 -15.29
N GLN A 7 -29.83 4.02 -16.08
CA GLN A 7 -30.30 2.70 -15.66
C GLN A 7 -29.39 2.10 -14.56
N THR A 8 -28.07 2.19 -14.73
CA THR A 8 -27.10 1.72 -13.72
C THR A 8 -27.26 2.48 -12.41
N TYR A 9 -27.42 3.80 -12.44
CA TYR A 9 -27.63 4.59 -11.21
C TYR A 9 -28.90 4.16 -10.46
N ARG A 10 -30.02 3.99 -11.17
CA ARG A 10 -31.27 3.52 -10.56
C ARG A 10 -31.13 2.11 -9.97
N TYR A 11 -30.37 1.24 -10.62
CA TYR A 11 -30.08 -0.10 -10.12
C TYR A 11 -29.25 -0.05 -8.83
N LEU A 12 -28.16 0.73 -8.79
CA LEU A 12 -27.34 0.89 -7.60
C LEU A 12 -28.13 1.50 -6.43
N GLN A 13 -28.98 2.50 -6.72
CA GLN A 13 -29.87 3.08 -5.72
C GLN A 13 -30.85 2.04 -5.15
N ARG A 14 -31.44 1.21 -6.01
CA ARG A 14 -32.33 0.12 -5.58
C ARG A 14 -31.59 -0.89 -4.68
N GLN A 15 -30.38 -1.30 -5.06
CA GLN A 15 -29.56 -2.23 -4.28
C GLN A 15 -29.17 -1.66 -2.91
N ALA A 16 -28.88 -0.36 -2.84
CA ALA A 16 -28.59 0.31 -1.57
C ALA A 16 -29.77 0.26 -0.58
N HIS A 17 -31.02 0.25 -1.07
CA HIS A 17 -32.22 0.19 -0.23
C HIS A 17 -32.73 -1.23 0.03
N GLU A 18 -32.74 -2.11 -0.99
CA GLU A 18 -33.29 -3.47 -0.87
C GLU A 18 -32.31 -4.45 -0.20
N GLN A 19 -31.01 -4.29 -0.45
CA GLN A 19 -29.96 -5.17 0.06
C GLN A 19 -28.76 -4.36 0.58
N PRO A 20 -28.96 -3.53 1.62
CA PRO A 20 -27.95 -2.58 2.09
C PRO A 20 -26.63 -3.27 2.49
N VAL A 21 -26.72 -4.41 3.17
CA VAL A 21 -25.53 -5.14 3.65
C VAL A 21 -24.61 -5.52 2.48
N ILE A 22 -25.15 -6.15 1.44
CA ILE A 22 -24.36 -6.59 0.28
C ILE A 22 -23.76 -5.38 -0.44
N PHE A 23 -24.57 -4.35 -0.69
CA PHE A 23 -24.14 -3.16 -1.40
C PHE A 23 -22.99 -2.43 -0.70
N TYR A 24 -23.16 -2.12 0.59
CA TYR A 24 -22.15 -1.38 1.35
C TYR A 24 -20.91 -2.23 1.66
N SER A 25 -21.05 -3.54 1.88
CA SER A 25 -19.89 -4.44 2.04
C SER A 25 -18.98 -4.42 0.81
N VAL A 26 -19.54 -4.43 -0.40
CA VAL A 26 -18.76 -4.35 -1.64
C VAL A 26 -18.08 -2.99 -1.78
N ILE A 27 -18.79 -1.88 -1.49
CA ILE A 27 -18.20 -0.54 -1.57
C ILE A 27 -17.05 -0.38 -0.58
N ILE A 28 -17.26 -0.74 0.69
CA ILE A 28 -16.23 -0.65 1.73
C ILE A 28 -15.04 -1.56 1.38
N GLY A 29 -15.31 -2.78 0.88
CA GLY A 29 -14.28 -3.69 0.39
C GLY A 29 -13.46 -3.11 -0.76
N LEU A 30 -14.08 -2.39 -1.69
CA LEU A 30 -13.39 -1.74 -2.82
C LEU A 30 -12.62 -0.48 -2.42
N ILE A 31 -13.05 0.24 -1.38
CA ILE A 31 -12.36 1.43 -0.89
C ILE A 31 -10.91 1.09 -0.50
N GLY A 32 -10.66 -0.06 0.14
CA GLY A 32 -9.33 -0.49 0.57
C GLY A 32 -8.31 -0.58 -0.58
N PRO A 33 -8.53 -1.44 -1.61
CA PRO A 33 -7.65 -1.52 -2.78
C PRO A 33 -7.52 -0.18 -3.53
N THR A 34 -8.61 0.58 -3.61
CA THR A 34 -8.59 1.90 -4.27
C THR A 34 -7.65 2.86 -3.55
N MET A 35 -7.72 2.91 -2.21
CA MET A 35 -6.80 3.70 -1.39
C MET A 35 -5.36 3.19 -1.51
N LEU A 36 -5.13 1.89 -1.60
CA LEU A 36 -3.80 1.32 -1.75
C LEU A 36 -3.11 1.81 -3.05
N VAL A 37 -3.86 1.99 -4.13
CA VAL A 37 -3.32 2.49 -5.40
C VAL A 37 -3.20 4.02 -5.41
N THR A 38 -4.17 4.73 -4.84
CA THR A 38 -4.29 6.20 -4.96
C THR A 38 -3.52 6.97 -3.89
N VAL A 39 -3.46 6.48 -2.66
CA VAL A 39 -2.85 7.20 -1.53
C VAL A 39 -1.32 7.27 -1.61
N PRO A 40 -0.56 6.20 -1.96
CA PRO A 40 0.90 6.28 -2.03
C PRO A 40 1.47 7.36 -2.96
N PRO A 41 1.00 7.54 -4.21
CA PRO A 41 1.52 8.59 -5.08
C PRO A 41 1.21 10.00 -4.54
N ILE A 42 0.01 10.22 -3.99
CA ILE A 42 -0.36 11.49 -3.35
C ILE A 42 0.55 11.78 -2.15
N ARG A 43 0.78 10.77 -1.31
CA ARG A 43 1.64 10.89 -0.13
C ARG A 43 3.08 11.24 -0.55
N LYS A 44 3.59 10.61 -1.62
CA LYS A 44 4.92 10.90 -2.18
C LYS A 44 5.01 12.33 -2.74
N SER A 45 3.97 12.83 -3.41
CA SER A 45 3.95 14.23 -3.91
C SER A 45 3.91 15.27 -2.78
N LEU A 46 3.38 14.90 -1.61
CA LEU A 46 3.38 15.75 -0.41
C LEU A 46 4.71 15.68 0.37
N GLY A 47 5.76 15.06 -0.20
CA GLY A 47 7.10 15.04 0.39
C GLY A 47 7.36 13.90 1.38
N TYR A 48 6.41 12.98 1.56
CA TYR A 48 6.64 11.79 2.36
C TYR A 48 7.70 10.88 1.71
N LYS A 49 8.73 10.53 2.48
CA LYS A 49 9.76 9.56 2.09
C LYS A 49 9.59 8.29 2.91
N THR A 50 9.65 7.14 2.25
CA THR A 50 9.65 5.84 2.93
C THR A 50 10.95 5.71 3.72
N PRO A 51 10.90 5.26 4.99
CA PRO A 51 12.10 5.01 5.77
C PRO A 51 12.94 3.89 5.15
N GLU A 52 14.25 3.94 5.39
CA GLU A 52 15.15 2.87 4.99
C GLU A 52 14.81 1.56 5.73
N PRO A 53 14.96 0.39 5.08
CA PRO A 53 14.67 -0.89 5.72
C PRO A 53 15.63 -1.16 6.88
N ILE A 54 15.07 -1.67 7.98
CA ILE A 54 15.85 -2.07 9.15
C ILE A 54 16.72 -3.27 8.77
N PRO A 55 18.01 -3.30 9.16
CA PRO A 55 18.86 -4.46 8.91
C PRO A 55 18.33 -5.69 9.66
N THR A 56 18.05 -6.75 8.91
CA THR A 56 17.60 -8.04 9.47
C THR A 56 18.76 -8.97 9.82
N SER A 57 19.97 -8.64 9.39
CA SER A 57 21.19 -9.40 9.62
C SER A 57 22.35 -8.48 10.00
N TYR A 58 23.43 -9.07 10.52
CA TYR A 58 24.66 -8.32 10.77
C TYR A 58 25.15 -7.66 9.47
N PRO A 59 25.40 -6.33 9.46
CA PRO A 59 25.80 -5.62 8.25
C PRO A 59 27.26 -5.93 7.92
N VAL A 60 27.48 -6.98 7.14
CA VAL A 60 28.82 -7.33 6.65
C VAL A 60 29.25 -6.33 5.58
N PRO A 61 30.38 -5.61 5.76
CA PRO A 61 30.87 -4.70 4.73
C PRO A 61 31.25 -5.46 3.45
N ASN A 62 30.79 -4.98 2.29
CA ASN A 62 31.19 -5.53 0.99
C ASN A 62 32.59 -5.04 0.60
N ARG A 63 33.62 -5.51 1.33
CA ARG A 63 35.02 -5.19 1.08
C ARG A 63 35.91 -6.41 1.31
N PRO A 64 37.08 -6.50 0.64
CA PRO A 64 38.08 -7.52 0.94
C PRO A 64 38.55 -7.46 2.39
N ARG A 65 38.97 -8.61 2.92
CA ARG A 65 39.57 -8.69 4.26
C ARG A 65 40.81 -7.79 4.32
N ARG A 66 40.95 -7.06 5.43
CA ARG A 66 42.15 -6.29 5.75
C ARG A 66 42.85 -6.97 6.92
N PRO A 67 44.18 -7.16 6.88
CA PRO A 67 44.91 -7.65 8.04
C PRO A 67 44.74 -6.65 9.19
N VAL A 68 44.48 -7.17 10.38
CA VAL A 68 44.35 -6.39 11.63
C VAL A 68 45.50 -6.78 12.56
N GLN A 69 45.94 -5.85 13.40
CA GLN A 69 46.98 -6.07 14.41
C GLN A 69 46.48 -5.57 15.78
N GLY A 70 47.00 -6.10 16.89
CA GLY A 70 46.82 -5.54 18.24
C GLY A 70 46.08 -6.42 19.27
N TYR A 71 45.83 -7.69 18.96
CA TYR A 71 45.24 -8.69 19.87
C TYR A 71 45.88 -10.07 19.68
N GLU A 72 47.15 -10.11 19.31
CA GLU A 72 47.91 -11.35 19.20
C GLU A 72 48.15 -11.94 20.59
N ASP A 73 47.85 -13.23 20.77
CA ASP A 73 48.21 -13.97 21.98
C ASP A 73 49.73 -14.16 22.01
N GLU A 74 50.40 -13.81 23.13
CA GLU A 74 51.84 -14.08 23.33
C GLU A 74 52.18 -15.58 23.23
#